data_AF-Q4UL23-F1
#
_entry.id   AF-Q4UL23-F1
#
_cell.length_a   1.000
_cell.length_b   1.000
_cell.length_c   1.000
_cell.angle_alpha   90.00
_cell.angle_beta   90.00
_cell.angle_gamma   90.00
#
_symmetry.space_group_name_H-M   'P 1'
#
loop_
_entity.id
_entity.type
_entity.pdbx_description
1 polymer ?
#
loop_
_entity_poly.entity_id
_entity_poly.type
_entity_poly.pdbx_seq_one_letter_code
_entity_poly.pdbx_strand_id
1 'polypeptide(L)'
;MSWCVINLNIGQKMARLNLTIPDELNDSLTCSAKSLDRSKGYIARKAIEYYLKEIQEDSEDAKIALQRINAPDFKTYTTDEVREWLKKKNV
;
A
#
# COMPACT_ATOMS: atom_id res chain seq x y z
N MET A 1 -10.04 22.52 13.04
CA MET A 1 -9.46 21.18 13.22
C MET A 1 -10.54 20.22 13.67
N SER A 2 -10.74 19.12 12.93
CA SER A 2 -11.74 18.10 13.26
C SER A 2 -11.08 16.84 13.85
N TRP A 3 -11.62 16.36 14.98
CA TRP A 3 -11.18 15.12 15.61
C TRP A 3 -11.94 13.93 15.03
N CYS A 4 -11.22 12.94 14.53
CA CYS A 4 -11.80 11.69 14.04
C CYS A 4 -11.32 10.53 14.90
N VAL A 5 -12.25 9.70 15.37
CA VAL A 5 -11.93 8.49 16.13
C VAL A 5 -12.18 7.29 15.24
N ILE A 6 -11.17 6.45 15.09
CA ILE A 6 -11.28 5.19 14.34
C ILE A 6 -10.82 4.02 15.18
N ASN A 7 -11.36 2.85 14.90
CA ASN A 7 -10.81 1.59 15.38
C ASN A 7 -10.06 0.92 14.24
N LEU A 8 -8.79 0.61 14.46
CA LEU A 8 -7.95 -0.10 13.51
C LEU A 8 -7.67 -1.50 14.06
N ASN A 9 -7.76 -2.50 13.20
CA ASN A 9 -7.37 -3.86 13.57
C ASN A 9 -5.89 -4.04 13.24
N ILE A 10 -5.06 -4.25 14.26
CA ILE A 10 -3.62 -4.49 14.12
C ILE A 10 -3.37 -5.93 14.58
N GLY A 11 -3.35 -6.87 13.61
CA GLY A 11 -3.29 -8.31 13.89
C GLY A 11 -4.57 -8.84 14.53
N GLN A 12 -4.47 -9.41 15.74
CA GLN A 12 -5.63 -9.89 16.53
C GLN A 12 -6.13 -8.88 17.59
N LYS A 13 -5.62 -7.64 17.59
CA LYS A 13 -5.98 -6.62 18.59
C LYS A 13 -6.63 -5.40 17.93
N MET A 14 -7.73 -4.97 18.52
CA MET A 14 -8.42 -3.73 18.17
C MET A 14 -7.77 -2.56 18.91
N ALA A 15 -7.24 -1.60 18.16
CA ALA A 15 -6.68 -0.36 18.69
C ALA A 15 -7.60 0.81 18.34
N ARG A 16 -7.90 1.66 19.35
CA ARG A 16 -8.64 2.91 19.15
C ARG A 16 -7.66 4.04 18.94
N LEU A 17 -7.80 4.74 17.82
CA LEU A 17 -6.92 5.84 17.41
C LEU A 17 -7.73 7.13 17.33
N ASN A 18 -7.16 8.20 17.89
CA ASN A 18 -7.68 9.56 17.76
C ASN A 18 -6.80 10.30 16.76
N LEU A 19 -7.40 10.72 15.65
CA LEU A 19 -6.73 11.37 14.54
C LEU A 19 -7.16 12.84 14.46
N THR A 20 -6.19 13.72 14.26
CA THR A 20 -6.44 15.13 13.94
C THR A 20 -6.37 15.27 12.43
N ILE A 21 -7.49 15.66 11.82
CA ILE A 21 -7.59 15.84 10.37
C ILE A 21 -7.63 17.34 10.06
N PRO A 22 -6.78 17.84 9.14
CA PRO A 22 -6.84 19.22 8.64
C PRO A 22 -8.23 19.55 8.08
N ASP A 23 -8.69 20.79 8.23
CA ASP A 23 -10.07 21.15 7.88
C ASP A 23 -10.36 20.98 6.39
N GLU A 24 -9.42 21.36 5.52
CA GLU A 24 -9.50 21.15 4.07
C GLU A 24 -9.71 19.67 3.70
N LEU A 25 -8.98 18.76 4.37
CA LEU A 25 -9.11 17.33 4.15
C LEU A 25 -10.43 16.79 4.72
N ASN A 26 -10.90 17.32 5.85
CA ASN A 26 -12.16 16.91 6.46
C ASN A 26 -13.38 17.25 5.58
N ASP A 27 -13.34 18.36 4.85
CA ASP A 27 -14.42 18.73 3.93
C ASP A 27 -14.50 17.77 2.75
N SER A 28 -13.36 17.48 2.11
CA SER A 28 -13.25 16.47 1.04
C SER A 28 -13.68 15.07 1.53
N LEU A 29 -13.26 14.69 2.73
CA LEU A 29 -13.65 13.41 3.36
C LEU A 29 -15.15 13.35 3.62
N THR A 30 -15.77 14.47 4.01
CA THR A 30 -17.22 14.55 4.24
C THR A 30 -18.01 14.40 2.94
N CYS A 31 -17.55 15.01 1.85
CA CYS A 31 -18.15 14.81 0.52
C CYS A 31 -18.04 13.35 0.07
N SER A 32 -16.86 12.75 0.21
CA SER A 32 -16.60 11.35 -0.16
C SER A 32 -17.42 10.37 0.69
N ALA A 33 -17.57 10.66 1.99
CA ALA A 33 -18.40 9.89 2.91
C ALA A 33 -19.87 9.85 2.47
N LYS A 34 -20.41 11.01 2.05
CA LYS A 34 -21.79 11.12 1.55
C LYS A 34 -21.98 10.34 0.24
N SER A 35 -21.05 10.43 -0.70
CA SER A 35 -21.17 9.74 -1.99
C SER A 35 -21.07 8.22 -1.87
N LEU A 36 -20.30 7.73 -0.90
CA LEU A 36 -20.07 6.29 -0.70
C LEU A 36 -21.05 5.64 0.29
N ASP A 37 -21.94 6.42 0.92
CA ASP A 37 -22.80 6.00 2.03
C ASP A 37 -21.99 5.32 3.16
N ARG A 38 -20.86 5.93 3.53
CA ARG A 38 -19.94 5.42 4.56
C ARG A 38 -19.58 6.51 5.56
N SER A 39 -19.22 6.10 6.77
CA SER A 39 -18.72 7.04 7.78
C SER A 39 -17.31 7.53 7.43
N LYS A 40 -17.00 8.77 7.84
CA LYS A 40 -15.65 9.34 7.72
C LYS A 40 -14.58 8.44 8.34
N GLY A 41 -14.89 7.87 9.50
CA GLY A 41 -14.00 6.94 10.19
C GLY A 41 -13.77 5.64 9.42
N TYR A 42 -14.77 5.14 8.69
CA TYR A 42 -14.59 3.98 7.82
C TYR A 42 -13.60 4.27 6.69
N ILE A 43 -13.72 5.43 6.04
CA ILE A 43 -12.84 5.84 4.95
C ILE A 43 -11.42 6.06 5.46
N ALA A 44 -11.26 6.81 6.56
CA ALA A 44 -9.95 7.04 7.18
C ALA A 44 -9.27 5.73 7.60
N ARG A 45 -10.03 4.79 8.18
CA ARG A 45 -9.52 3.45 8.49
C ARG A 45 -9.03 2.73 7.24
N LYS A 46 -9.83 2.74 6.16
CA LYS A 46 -9.46 2.07 4.91
C LYS A 46 -8.22 2.69 4.27
N ALA A 47 -8.10 4.01 4.27
CA ALA A 47 -6.91 4.69 3.77
C ALA A 47 -5.65 4.24 4.54
N ILE A 48 -5.72 4.14 5.86
CA ILE A 48 -4.59 3.66 6.69
C ILE A 48 -4.30 2.17 6.42
N GLU A 49 -5.34 1.32 6.33
CA GLU A 49 -5.17 -0.10 5.99
C GLU A 49 -4.47 -0.28 4.62
N TYR A 50 -4.85 0.51 3.61
CA TYR A 50 -4.22 0.48 2.29
C TYR A 50 -2.76 0.94 2.34
N TYR A 51 -2.48 2.07 3.00
CA TYR A 51 -1.12 2.59 3.13
C TYR A 51 -0.17 1.60 3.82
N LEU A 52 -0.63 0.93 4.88
CA LEU A 52 0.17 -0.09 5.57
C LEU A 52 0.42 -1.32 4.69
N LYS A 53 -0.57 -1.71 3.88
CA LYS A 53 -0.45 -2.83 2.95
C LYS A 53 0.59 -2.55 1.87
N GLU A 54 0.58 -1.35 1.27
CA GLU A 54 1.57 -0.94 0.27
C GLU A 54 2.99 -0.99 0.83
N ILE A 55 3.22 -0.44 2.04
CA ILE A 55 4.53 -0.51 2.71
C ILE A 55 4.98 -1.96 2.93
N GLN A 56 4.05 -2.84 3.31
CA GLN A 56 4.37 -4.24 3.52
C GLN A 56 4.76 -4.93 2.21
N GLU A 57 4.00 -4.69 1.13
CA GLU A 57 4.28 -5.21 -0.21
C GLU A 57 5.66 -4.74 -0.71
N ASP A 58 5.96 -3.45 -0.58
CA ASP A 58 7.27 -2.90 -0.94
C ASP A 58 8.42 -3.54 -0.15
N SER A 59 8.21 -3.80 1.15
CA SER A 59 9.20 -4.46 1.99
C SER A 59 9.42 -5.92 1.59
N GLU A 60 8.35 -6.63 1.24
CA GLU A 60 8.41 -8.02 0.79
C GLU A 60 9.14 -8.12 -0.55
N ASP A 61 8.83 -7.25 -1.50
CA ASP A 61 9.49 -7.17 -2.79
C ASP A 61 10.99 -6.86 -2.66
N ALA A 62 11.35 -5.90 -1.80
CA ALA A 62 12.75 -5.59 -1.51
C ALA A 62 13.50 -6.79 -0.91
N LYS A 63 12.86 -7.55 -0.01
CA LYS A 63 13.46 -8.77 0.56
C LYS A 63 13.68 -9.84 -0.51
N ILE A 64 12.71 -10.06 -1.39
CA ILE A 64 12.85 -11.01 -2.50
C ILE A 64 13.99 -10.59 -3.44
N ALA A 65 14.09 -9.30 -3.77
CA ALA A 65 15.18 -8.78 -4.59
C ALA A 65 16.55 -9.01 -3.93
N LEU A 66 16.68 -8.75 -2.63
CA LEU A 66 17.91 -9.02 -1.87
C LEU A 66 18.26 -10.51 -1.82
N GLN A 67 17.26 -11.38 -1.63
CA GLN A 67 17.47 -12.83 -1.67
C GLN A 67 17.99 -13.29 -3.04
N ARG A 68 17.45 -12.74 -4.13
CA ARG A 68 17.93 -13.03 -5.50
C ARG A 68 19.37 -12.58 -5.72
N ILE A 69 19.73 -11.39 -5.24
CA ILE A 69 21.11 -10.87 -5.35
C ILE A 69 22.10 -11.76 -4.59
N ASN A 70 21.70 -12.25 -3.40
CA ASN A 70 22.57 -13.07 -2.55
C ASN A 70 22.57 -14.56 -2.92
N ALA A 71 21.71 -15.00 -3.85
CA ALA A 71 21.65 -16.39 -4.28
C ALA A 71 22.79 -16.69 -5.28
N PRO A 72 23.72 -17.61 -4.95
CA PRO A 72 24.92 -17.86 -5.76
C PRO A 72 24.62 -18.51 -7.12
N ASP A 73 23.43 -19.07 -7.31
CA ASP A 73 22.94 -19.69 -8.54
C ASP A 73 21.93 -18.81 -9.30
N PHE A 74 21.70 -17.57 -8.85
CA PHE A 74 20.75 -16.69 -9.52
C PHE A 74 21.28 -16.27 -10.89
N LYS A 75 20.73 -16.90 -11.93
CA LYS A 75 21.04 -16.57 -13.32
C LYS A 75 20.58 -15.15 -13.63
N THR A 76 21.54 -14.24 -13.72
CA THR A 76 21.33 -12.89 -14.24
C THR A 76 21.39 -12.92 -15.76
N TYR A 77 20.62 -12.03 -16.39
CA TYR A 77 20.66 -11.84 -17.84
C TYR A 77 21.13 -10.43 -18.11
N THR A 78 21.99 -10.29 -19.10
CA THR A 78 22.39 -8.99 -19.64
C THR A 78 21.26 -8.38 -20.45
N THR A 79 21.30 -7.06 -20.63
CA THR A 79 20.31 -6.33 -21.43
C THR A 79 20.18 -6.89 -22.85
N ASP A 80 21.27 -7.33 -23.45
CA ASP A 80 21.27 -7.88 -24.82
C ASP A 80 20.65 -9.28 -24.88
N GLU A 81 20.90 -10.15 -23.90
CA GLU A 81 20.24 -11.47 -23.80
C GLU A 81 18.72 -11.34 -23.63
N VAL A 82 18.26 -10.38 -22.80
CA VAL A 82 16.83 -10.10 -22.62
C VAL A 82 16.23 -9.56 -23.92
N ARG A 83 16.93 -8.66 -24.62
CA ARG A 83 16.51 -8.10 -25.90
C ARG A 83 16.35 -9.17 -26.98
N GLU A 84 17.29 -10.11 -27.08
CA GLU A 84 17.20 -11.22 -28.02
C GLU A 84 16.06 -12.18 -27.67
N TRP A 85 15.85 -12.46 -26.37
CA TRP A 85 14.73 -13.30 -25.91
C TRP A 85 13.37 -12.69 -26.22
N LEU A 86 13.18 -11.39 -25.98
CA LEU A 86 11.94 -10.68 -26.31
C LEU A 86 11.67 -10.63 -27.81
N LYS A 87 12.71 -10.52 -28.65
CA LYS A 87 12.58 -10.61 -30.10
C LYS A 87 12.12 -12.00 -30.55
N LYS A 88 12.64 -13.07 -29.94
CA LYS A 88 12.25 -14.46 -30.23
C LYS A 88 10.82 -14.80 -29.79
N LYS A 89 10.28 -14.12 -28.78
CA LYS A 89 8.95 -14.42 -28.20
C LYS A 89 7.80 -13.69 -28.90
N ASN A 90 8.10 -12.69 -29.73
CA ASN A 90 7.14 -11.94 -30.55
C ASN A 90 7.11 -12.43 -32.02
N VAL A 91 7.48 -13.70 -32.26
CA VAL A 91 7.31 -14.46 -33.50
C VAL A 91 6.50 -15.69 -33.16
#